data_AF-A0A2E9B9H6-F1
#
_entry.id   AF-A0A2E9B9H6-F1
#
_cell.length_a   1.000
_cell.length_b   1.000
_cell.length_c   1.000
_cell.angle_alpha   90.00
_cell.angle_beta   90.00
_cell.angle_gamma   90.00
#
_symmetry.space_group_name_H-M   'P 1'
#
loop_
_entity.id
_entity.type
_entity.pdbx_description
1 polymer ?
#
loop_
_entity_poly.entity_id
_entity_poly.type
_entity_poly.pdbx_seq_one_letter_code
_entity_poly.pdbx_strand_id
1 'polypeptide(L)'
;MEKDTEGMFNLVGDPDDPELEEENIPDKDDLVDVGGRKFSKEDVEIAHEALEKVKEVGEKVGKVVTPVNVVIASIFMAFLLFTSFAIVFWVIPRDAVSVDTVYMQSGPGHVVMVELHNYGTQPITDLTLTISFSDVNGEILNSTTFRRSEIPSHTSIAGDDLELLVGGATVWANYNISIELEYSYNGDEMSEEWVHYVGDWSSEYFTDKAERHWF
;
A
#
# COMPACT_ATOMS: atom_id res chain seq x y z
N MET A 1 -19.42 75.10 3.09
CA MET A 1 -20.37 76.01 2.41
C MET A 1 -20.99 75.15 1.32
N GLU A 2 -22.08 74.45 1.65
CA GLU A 2 -23.45 74.78 1.20
C GLU A 2 -23.72 74.17 -0.19
N LYS A 3 -24.81 73.48 -0.53
CA LYS A 3 -25.89 72.69 0.11
C LYS A 3 -26.61 72.00 -1.08
N ASP A 4 -27.35 70.94 -0.81
CA ASP A 4 -28.15 70.10 -1.72
C ASP A 4 -28.87 70.79 -2.89
N THR A 5 -29.14 70.03 -3.95
CA THR A 5 -30.54 69.74 -4.34
C THR A 5 -30.64 68.51 -5.26
N GLU A 6 -31.56 67.63 -4.89
CA GLU A 6 -32.09 66.50 -5.66
C GLU A 6 -32.71 66.94 -6.99
N GLY A 7 -32.72 66.05 -7.98
CA GLY A 7 -33.41 66.30 -9.25
C GLY A 7 -33.56 65.07 -10.13
N MET A 8 -34.58 64.26 -9.82
CA MET A 8 -35.42 63.47 -10.74
C MET A 8 -34.78 62.47 -11.72
N PHE A 9 -35.12 61.19 -11.49
CA PHE A 9 -35.16 60.14 -12.51
C PHE A 9 -36.03 60.60 -13.70
N ASN A 10 -35.44 60.66 -14.89
CA ASN A 10 -36.19 60.75 -16.13
C ASN A 10 -36.22 59.36 -16.76
N LEU A 11 -37.32 58.63 -16.55
CA LEU A 11 -37.66 57.35 -17.19
C LEU A 11 -38.35 57.64 -18.53
N VAL A 12 -37.67 58.37 -19.40
CA VAL A 12 -38.10 58.58 -20.79
C VAL A 12 -36.88 58.24 -21.63
N GLY A 13 -36.87 57.02 -22.18
CA GLY A 13 -35.88 56.61 -23.16
C GLY A 13 -35.96 57.55 -24.36
N ASP A 14 -34.78 58.01 -24.79
CA ASP A 14 -34.59 58.80 -26.00
C ASP A 14 -35.02 57.93 -27.21
N PRO A 15 -35.96 58.36 -28.07
CA PRO A 15 -36.44 57.56 -29.19
C PRO A 15 -35.42 57.39 -30.32
N ASP A 16 -34.23 58.00 -30.23
CA ASP A 16 -33.20 58.02 -31.28
C ASP A 16 -31.86 57.36 -30.87
N ASP A 17 -31.85 56.40 -29.95
CA ASP A 17 -30.67 55.56 -29.67
C ASP A 17 -30.62 54.34 -30.63
N PRO A 18 -29.68 54.28 -31.59
CA PRO A 18 -29.66 53.24 -32.63
C PRO A 18 -29.00 51.92 -32.20
N GLU A 19 -28.74 51.68 -30.91
CA GLU A 19 -28.13 50.44 -30.41
C GLU A 19 -29.06 49.58 -29.54
N LEU A 20 -30.37 49.58 -29.83
CA LEU A 20 -31.23 48.46 -29.43
C LEU A 20 -31.04 47.33 -30.46
N GLU A 21 -30.12 46.40 -30.17
CA GLU A 21 -30.12 45.09 -30.81
C GLU A 21 -31.52 44.49 -30.62
N GLU A 22 -32.30 44.45 -31.70
CA GLU A 22 -33.57 43.73 -31.75
C GLU A 22 -33.29 42.27 -31.35
N GLU A 23 -33.69 41.90 -30.14
CA GLU A 23 -33.74 40.50 -29.73
C GLU A 23 -34.61 39.78 -30.76
N ASN A 24 -33.97 38.97 -31.61
CA ASN A 24 -34.62 38.24 -32.68
C ASN A 24 -35.58 37.21 -32.06
N ILE A 25 -36.84 37.62 -31.87
CA ILE A 25 -37.90 36.74 -31.39
C ILE A 25 -38.25 35.82 -32.57
N PRO A 26 -37.96 34.51 -32.51
CA PRO A 26 -38.21 33.63 -33.64
C PRO A 26 -39.71 33.59 -33.94
N ASP A 27 -40.06 33.78 -35.22
CA ASP A 27 -41.43 33.66 -35.70
C ASP A 27 -42.00 32.29 -35.32
N LYS A 28 -43.28 32.23 -34.93
CA LYS A 28 -43.93 30.98 -34.49
C LYS A 28 -43.89 29.86 -35.55
N ASP A 29 -43.68 30.23 -36.80
CA ASP A 29 -43.58 29.34 -37.94
C ASP A 29 -42.18 28.72 -38.12
N ASP A 30 -41.18 29.19 -37.38
CA ASP A 30 -39.80 28.68 -37.34
C ASP A 30 -39.48 27.87 -36.09
N LEU A 31 -40.50 27.47 -35.33
CA LEU A 31 -40.35 26.58 -34.19
C LEU A 31 -40.69 25.12 -34.56
N VAL A 32 -39.77 24.20 -34.30
CA VAL A 32 -39.93 22.75 -34.47
C VAL A 32 -40.14 22.11 -33.10
N ASP A 33 -41.15 21.24 -32.97
CA ASP A 33 -41.37 20.46 -31.75
C ASP A 33 -40.54 19.18 -31.80
N VAL A 34 -39.58 19.05 -30.87
CA VAL A 34 -38.78 17.85 -30.67
C VAL A 34 -38.99 17.36 -29.24
N GLY A 35 -39.71 16.25 -29.09
CA GLY A 35 -39.92 15.60 -27.78
C GLY A 35 -40.77 16.40 -26.80
N GLY A 36 -41.68 17.25 -27.28
CA GLY A 36 -42.57 18.09 -26.45
C GLY A 36 -41.96 19.43 -26.05
N ARG A 37 -40.86 19.84 -26.68
CA ARG A 37 -40.21 21.14 -26.51
C ARG A 37 -40.03 21.82 -27.87
N LYS A 38 -40.32 23.12 -27.93
CA LYS A 38 -40.19 23.91 -29.15
C LYS A 38 -38.79 24.51 -29.23
N PHE A 39 -38.09 24.26 -30.33
CA PHE A 39 -36.77 24.80 -30.67
C PHE A 39 -36.87 25.58 -31.97
N SER A 40 -35.96 26.51 -32.25
CA SER A 40 -35.92 27.12 -33.58
C SER A 40 -35.48 26.08 -34.63
N LYS A 41 -35.93 26.20 -35.88
CA LYS A 41 -35.51 25.34 -36.99
C LYS A 41 -34.00 25.34 -37.16
N GLU A 42 -33.38 26.51 -37.01
CA GLU A 42 -31.94 26.70 -37.08
C GLU A 42 -31.23 25.90 -35.97
N ASP A 43 -31.71 25.95 -34.72
CA ASP A 43 -31.16 25.16 -33.63
C ASP A 43 -31.27 23.64 -33.88
N VAL A 44 -32.39 23.20 -34.45
CA VAL A 44 -32.60 21.78 -34.78
C VAL A 44 -31.72 21.34 -35.93
N GLU A 45 -31.52 22.18 -36.95
CA GLU A 45 -30.63 21.90 -38.07
C GLU A 45 -29.17 21.83 -37.63
N ILE A 46 -28.71 22.77 -36.81
CA ILE A 46 -27.38 22.74 -36.19
C ILE A 46 -27.21 21.49 -35.33
N ALA A 47 -28.22 21.12 -34.53
CA ALA A 47 -28.17 19.91 -33.73
C ALA A 47 -28.14 18.64 -34.58
N HIS A 48 -28.86 18.62 -35.71
CA HIS A 48 -28.87 17.49 -36.63
C HIS A 48 -27.54 17.35 -37.38
N GLU A 49 -26.98 18.47 -37.85
CA GLU A 49 -25.66 18.51 -38.49
C GLU A 49 -24.55 18.12 -37.50
N ALA A 50 -24.64 18.59 -36.24
CA ALA A 50 -23.74 18.18 -35.17
C ALA A 50 -23.87 16.67 -34.87
N LEU A 51 -25.08 16.14 -34.81
CA LEU A 51 -25.34 14.72 -34.60
C LEU A 51 -24.79 13.86 -35.76
N GLU A 52 -24.97 14.31 -36.99
CA GLU A 52 -24.47 13.63 -38.19
C GLU A 52 -22.94 13.63 -38.22
N LYS A 53 -22.29 14.75 -37.90
CA LYS A 53 -20.84 14.83 -37.71
C LYS A 53 -20.34 13.93 -36.59
N VAL A 54 -21.02 13.89 -35.44
CA VAL A 54 -20.67 12.99 -34.33
C VAL A 54 -20.85 11.53 -34.73
N LYS A 55 -21.88 11.19 -35.50
CA LYS A 55 -22.10 9.83 -36.01
C LYS A 55 -21.04 9.45 -37.03
N GLU A 56 -20.69 10.34 -37.95
CA GLU A 56 -19.65 10.11 -38.96
C GLU A 56 -18.27 9.92 -38.29
N VAL A 57 -17.95 10.77 -37.30
CA VAL A 57 -16.75 10.64 -36.48
C VAL A 57 -16.81 9.36 -35.66
N GLY A 58 -17.96 9.03 -35.06
CA GLY A 58 -18.17 7.82 -34.27
C GLY A 58 -18.06 6.54 -35.10
N GLU A 59 -18.53 6.54 -36.34
CA GLU A 59 -18.38 5.44 -37.30
C GLU A 59 -16.93 5.32 -37.80
N LYS A 60 -16.25 6.45 -38.06
CA LYS A 60 -14.83 6.47 -38.43
C LYS A 60 -13.93 6.01 -37.30
N VAL A 61 -14.17 6.48 -36.07
CA VAL A 61 -13.44 6.10 -34.86
C VAL A 61 -13.78 4.67 -34.47
N GLY A 62 -15.04 4.26 -34.52
CA GLY A 62 -15.48 2.90 -34.22
C GLY A 62 -14.96 1.84 -35.18
N LYS A 63 -14.61 2.21 -36.42
CA LYS A 63 -13.91 1.35 -37.39
C LYS A 63 -12.42 1.14 -37.04
N VAL A 64 -11.80 2.05 -36.29
CA VAL A 64 -10.37 2.01 -35.93
C VAL A 64 -10.15 1.59 -34.47
N VAL A 65 -11.10 1.93 -33.59
CA VAL A 65 -11.03 1.76 -32.15
C VAL A 65 -12.34 1.14 -31.66
N THR A 66 -12.33 -0.16 -31.42
CA THR A 66 -13.45 -0.86 -30.77
C THR A 66 -13.52 -0.46 -29.30
N PRO A 67 -14.69 -0.06 -28.75
CA PRO A 67 -14.84 0.31 -27.33
C PRO A 67 -14.31 -0.75 -26.35
N VAL A 68 -14.48 -2.03 -26.69
CA VAL A 68 -13.93 -3.17 -25.91
C VAL A 68 -12.40 -3.13 -25.85
N ASN A 69 -11.73 -2.77 -26.94
CA ASN A 69 -10.27 -2.66 -26.97
C ASN A 69 -9.78 -1.49 -26.09
N VAL A 70 -10.56 -0.41 -25.96
CA VAL A 70 -10.23 0.71 -25.06
C VAL A 70 -10.30 0.28 -23.60
N VAL A 71 -11.34 -0.48 -23.22
CA VAL A 71 -11.48 -1.02 -21.87
C VAL A 71 -10.33 -1.98 -21.56
N ILE A 72 -10.03 -2.91 -22.47
CA ILE A 72 -8.91 -3.85 -22.33
C ILE A 72 -7.58 -3.09 -22.23
N ALA A 73 -7.33 -2.11 -23.10
CA ALA A 73 -6.12 -1.28 -23.06
C ALA A 73 -5.99 -0.51 -21.74
N SER A 74 -7.10 -0.02 -21.18
CA SER A 74 -7.12 0.66 -19.88
C SER A 74 -6.75 -0.28 -18.74
N ILE A 75 -7.26 -1.51 -18.75
CA ILE A 75 -6.88 -2.56 -17.79
C ILE A 75 -5.39 -2.89 -17.92
N PHE A 76 -4.88 -3.07 -19.15
CA PHE A 76 -3.46 -3.28 -19.38
C PHE A 76 -2.61 -2.12 -18.88
N MET A 77 -3.01 -0.87 -19.12
CA MET A 77 -2.32 0.30 -18.59
C MET A 77 -2.31 0.32 -17.06
N ALA A 78 -3.44 -0.01 -16.42
CA ALA A 78 -3.49 -0.12 -14.96
C ALA A 78 -2.52 -1.19 -14.46
N PHE A 79 -2.49 -2.37 -15.09
CA PHE A 79 -1.54 -3.43 -14.74
C PHE A 79 -0.09 -3.00 -14.91
N LEU A 80 0.26 -2.28 -15.97
CA LEU A 80 1.61 -1.75 -16.17
C LEU A 80 1.99 -0.77 -15.05
N LEU A 81 1.09 0.11 -14.65
CA LEU A 81 1.31 1.04 -13.53
C LEU A 81 1.52 0.28 -12.21
N PHE A 82 0.64 -0.67 -11.87
CA PHE A 82 0.79 -1.47 -10.65
C PHE A 82 2.07 -2.31 -10.64
N THR A 83 2.43 -2.90 -11.79
CA THR A 83 3.68 -3.66 -11.94
C THR A 83 4.90 -2.77 -11.72
N SER A 84 4.86 -1.53 -12.23
CA SER A 84 5.95 -0.56 -12.03
C SER A 84 6.16 -0.26 -10.54
N PHE A 85 5.08 -0.04 -9.78
CA PHE A 85 5.18 0.14 -8.32
C PHE A 85 5.71 -1.10 -7.60
N ALA A 86 5.29 -2.29 -8.02
CA ALA A 86 5.76 -3.54 -7.44
C ALA A 86 7.28 -3.74 -7.63
N ILE A 87 7.81 -3.39 -8.80
CA ILE A 87 9.26 -3.44 -9.07
C ILE A 87 10.00 -2.49 -8.11
N VAL A 88 9.52 -1.26 -7.94
CA VAL A 88 10.14 -0.29 -7.03
C VAL A 88 10.17 -0.83 -5.61
N PHE A 89 9.05 -1.40 -5.12
CA PHE A 89 8.97 -1.98 -3.78
C PHE A 89 9.98 -3.12 -3.57
N TRP A 90 10.28 -3.90 -4.62
CA TRP A 90 11.20 -5.04 -4.52
C TRP A 90 12.68 -4.63 -4.59
N VAL A 91 13.00 -3.50 -5.23
CA VAL A 91 14.39 -3.01 -5.37
C VAL A 91 14.85 -2.18 -4.17
N ILE A 92 13.92 -1.60 -3.40
CA ILE A 92 14.29 -0.76 -2.25
C ILE A 92 15.09 -1.60 -1.23
N PRO A 93 16.32 -1.15 -0.87
CA PRO A 93 17.13 -1.83 0.13
C PRO A 93 16.44 -1.74 1.49
N ARG A 94 16.22 -2.89 2.11
CA ARG A 94 15.70 -3.02 3.46
C ARG A 94 16.20 -4.30 4.09
N ASP A 95 16.39 -4.28 5.40
CA ASP A 95 16.38 -5.51 6.16
C ASP A 95 14.93 -5.95 6.44
N ALA A 96 14.78 -7.20 6.85
CA ALA A 96 13.58 -7.70 7.50
C ALA A 96 13.96 -9.06 8.10
N VAL A 97 14.58 -9.01 9.27
CA VAL A 97 14.96 -10.21 9.99
C VAL A 97 13.81 -10.64 10.89
N SER A 98 13.51 -11.93 10.90
CA SER A 98 12.58 -12.52 11.86
C SER A 98 13.11 -13.82 12.40
N VAL A 99 12.77 -14.08 13.66
CA VAL A 99 13.18 -15.28 14.37
C VAL A 99 11.92 -16.03 14.78
N ASP A 100 11.77 -17.24 14.25
CA ASP A 100 10.69 -18.13 14.63
C ASP A 100 11.21 -19.10 15.67
N THR A 101 10.59 -19.11 16.85
CA THR A 101 10.97 -19.96 17.99
C THR A 101 9.88 -20.97 18.26
N VAL A 102 10.26 -22.24 18.35
CA VAL A 102 9.38 -23.35 18.73
C VAL A 102 9.89 -23.95 20.03
N TYR A 103 9.05 -23.91 21.05
CA TYR A 103 9.28 -24.58 22.31
C TYR A 103 8.46 -25.87 22.38
N MET A 104 9.07 -26.94 22.91
CA MET A 104 8.41 -28.20 23.18
C MET A 104 8.93 -28.83 24.47
N GLN A 105 8.02 -29.40 25.25
CA GLN A 105 8.34 -30.30 26.35
C GLN A 105 8.51 -31.72 25.78
N SER A 106 9.63 -32.37 26.10
CA SER A 106 9.92 -33.75 25.72
C SER A 106 10.17 -34.57 26.99
N GLY A 107 9.95 -35.90 26.94
CA GLY A 107 9.97 -36.76 28.13
C GLY A 107 11.08 -36.50 29.17
N PRO A 108 12.36 -36.30 28.77
CA PRO A 108 13.45 -36.02 29.70
C PRO A 108 13.77 -34.52 29.92
N GLY A 109 13.03 -33.57 29.33
CA GLY A 109 13.33 -32.14 29.47
C GLY A 109 12.64 -31.23 28.46
N HIS A 110 13.37 -30.23 27.98
CA HIS A 110 12.85 -29.18 27.12
C HIS A 110 13.66 -29.08 25.82
N VAL A 111 12.98 -28.70 24.75
CA VAL A 111 13.57 -28.46 23.44
C VAL A 111 13.13 -27.08 22.97
N VAL A 112 14.10 -26.25 22.60
CA VAL A 112 13.86 -24.98 21.91
C VAL A 112 14.51 -25.08 20.54
N MET A 113 13.76 -24.81 19.49
CA MET A 113 14.27 -24.75 18.13
C MET A 113 14.01 -23.38 17.57
N VAL A 114 14.97 -22.86 16.82
CA VAL A 114 14.90 -21.53 16.24
C VAL A 114 15.18 -21.60 14.75
N GLU A 115 14.41 -20.85 13.98
CA GLU A 115 14.69 -20.58 12.57
C GLU A 115 14.82 -19.07 12.38
N LEU A 116 15.89 -18.64 11.73
CA LEU A 116 16.11 -17.24 11.41
C LEU A 116 15.85 -17.00 9.92
N HIS A 117 15.05 -15.99 9.61
CA HIS A 117 14.71 -15.59 8.25
C HIS A 117 15.23 -14.20 7.94
N ASN A 118 15.84 -14.03 6.78
CA ASN A 118 16.09 -12.73 6.17
C ASN A 118 15.11 -12.51 5.02
N TYR A 119 14.00 -11.84 5.29
CA TYR A 119 13.03 -11.41 4.27
C TYR A 119 13.40 -10.06 3.63
N GLY A 120 14.54 -9.50 4.01
CA GLY A 120 15.11 -8.28 3.44
C GLY A 120 15.50 -8.46 1.98
N THR A 121 15.75 -7.35 1.31
CA THR A 121 16.23 -7.32 -0.09
C THR A 121 17.75 -7.35 -0.17
N GLN A 122 18.43 -7.15 0.96
CA GLN A 122 19.89 -7.17 1.11
C GLN A 122 20.33 -8.29 2.07
N PRO A 123 21.58 -8.79 1.93
CA PRO A 123 22.16 -9.68 2.91
C PRO A 123 22.41 -8.95 4.24
N ILE A 124 22.40 -9.71 5.34
CA ILE A 124 22.87 -9.27 6.66
C ILE A 124 24.19 -9.97 6.95
N THR A 125 25.11 -9.30 7.65
CA THR A 125 26.45 -9.82 7.95
C THR A 125 26.72 -9.90 9.43
N ASP A 126 27.80 -10.59 9.81
CA ASP A 126 28.33 -10.64 11.17
C ASP A 126 27.27 -11.02 12.22
N LEU A 127 26.47 -12.03 11.88
CA LEU A 127 25.33 -12.46 12.68
C LEU A 127 25.78 -13.31 13.87
N THR A 128 25.29 -12.94 15.05
CA THR A 128 25.34 -13.74 16.28
C THR A 128 23.94 -13.88 16.83
N LEU A 129 23.47 -15.12 17.01
CA LEU A 129 22.17 -15.43 17.60
C LEU A 129 22.42 -16.27 18.85
N THR A 130 22.06 -15.74 20.01
CA THR A 130 22.15 -16.43 21.29
C THR A 130 20.76 -16.82 21.76
N ILE A 131 20.60 -18.08 22.13
CA ILE A 131 19.36 -18.64 22.67
C ILE A 131 19.69 -19.12 24.08
N SER A 132 19.00 -18.59 25.07
CA SER A 132 19.20 -18.96 26.47
C SER A 132 17.88 -19.44 27.08
N PHE A 133 17.96 -20.50 27.88
CA PHE A 133 16.86 -21.03 28.66
C PHE A 133 17.15 -20.83 30.13
N SER A 134 16.30 -20.08 30.82
CA SER A 134 16.49 -19.72 32.23
C SER A 134 15.26 -20.03 33.08
N ASP A 135 15.47 -20.22 34.38
CA ASP A 135 14.39 -20.36 35.33
C ASP A 135 13.70 -19.00 35.65
N VAL A 136 12.62 -19.05 36.43
CA VAL A 136 11.91 -17.84 36.86
C VAL A 136 12.74 -16.88 37.73
N ASN A 137 13.87 -17.35 38.29
CA ASN A 137 14.78 -16.56 39.10
C ASN A 137 15.90 -15.93 38.24
N GLY A 138 15.97 -16.25 36.94
CA GLY A 138 16.99 -15.78 36.01
C GLY A 138 18.25 -16.64 35.97
N GLU A 139 18.27 -17.81 36.58
CA GLU A 139 19.38 -18.76 36.45
C GLU A 139 19.34 -19.40 35.05
N ILE A 140 20.39 -19.19 34.26
CA ILE A 140 20.53 -19.79 32.93
C ILE A 140 20.84 -21.28 33.10
N LEU A 141 19.89 -22.12 32.69
CA LEU A 141 20.02 -23.58 32.75
C LEU A 141 20.80 -24.13 31.56
N ASN A 142 20.60 -23.56 30.38
CA ASN A 142 21.39 -23.87 29.20
C ASN A 142 21.36 -22.71 28.19
N SER A 143 22.32 -22.66 27.28
CA SER A 143 22.38 -21.68 26.20
C SER A 143 23.13 -22.25 24.99
N THR A 144 22.73 -21.83 23.79
CA THR A 144 23.51 -22.03 22.56
C THR A 144 23.74 -20.69 21.87
N THR A 145 24.80 -20.59 21.09
CA THR A 145 25.09 -19.42 20.26
C THR A 145 25.47 -19.85 18.86
N PHE A 146 24.70 -19.39 17.89
CA PHE A 146 24.96 -19.56 16.47
C PHE A 146 25.64 -18.32 15.90
N ARG A 147 26.62 -18.50 15.02
CA ARG A 147 27.31 -17.41 14.34
C ARG A 147 27.43 -17.67 12.85
N ARG A 148 27.27 -16.61 12.06
CA ARG A 148 27.51 -16.68 10.61
C ARG A 148 27.96 -15.34 10.06
N SER A 149 28.90 -15.38 9.12
CA SER A 149 29.43 -14.18 8.47
C SER A 149 28.39 -13.46 7.60
N GLU A 150 27.49 -14.19 6.95
CA GLU A 150 26.49 -13.63 6.03
C GLU A 150 25.26 -14.51 5.92
N ILE A 151 24.06 -13.90 5.94
CA ILE A 151 22.79 -14.53 5.56
C ILE A 151 22.26 -13.80 4.32
N PRO A 152 22.17 -14.47 3.16
CA PRO A 152 21.67 -13.86 1.93
C PRO A 152 20.21 -13.37 2.05
N SER A 153 19.84 -12.41 1.21
CA SER A 153 18.45 -11.95 1.11
C SER A 153 17.51 -13.08 0.70
N HIS A 154 16.28 -13.03 1.22
CA HIS A 154 15.22 -14.01 0.97
C HIS A 154 15.60 -15.45 1.31
N THR A 155 16.41 -15.65 2.35
CA THR A 155 16.79 -16.97 2.83
C THR A 155 16.43 -17.18 4.29
N SER A 156 16.29 -18.45 4.67
CA SER A 156 16.14 -18.86 6.07
C SER A 156 17.23 -19.85 6.46
N ILE A 157 17.50 -19.92 7.76
CA ILE A 157 18.41 -20.87 8.36
C ILE A 157 17.80 -21.54 9.58
N ALA A 158 17.91 -22.86 9.60
CA ALA A 158 17.67 -23.75 10.72
C ALA A 158 18.81 -24.78 10.78
N GLY A 159 19.01 -25.42 11.93
CA GLY A 159 19.99 -26.50 12.09
C GLY A 159 20.30 -26.79 13.56
N ASP A 160 21.21 -27.73 13.81
CA ASP A 160 21.55 -28.22 15.14
C ASP A 160 22.04 -27.11 16.09
N ASP A 161 22.80 -26.14 15.60
CA ASP A 161 23.29 -25.01 16.42
C ASP A 161 22.16 -24.03 16.82
N LEU A 162 21.00 -24.13 16.18
CA LEU A 162 19.78 -23.39 16.47
C LEU A 162 18.76 -24.24 17.25
N GLU A 163 19.18 -25.40 17.75
CA GLU A 163 18.44 -26.24 18.68
C GLU A 163 19.11 -26.17 20.06
N LEU A 164 18.29 -26.00 21.10
CA LEU A 164 18.71 -26.02 22.49
C LEU A 164 17.95 -27.12 23.23
N LEU A 165 18.70 -28.15 23.64
CA LEU A 165 18.20 -29.24 24.46
C LEU A 165 18.51 -28.96 25.94
N VAL A 166 17.49 -28.94 26.79
CA VAL A 166 17.63 -28.70 28.23
C VAL A 166 17.17 -29.94 28.99
N GLY A 167 18.13 -30.74 29.45
CA GLY A 167 17.87 -31.93 30.25
C GLY A 167 17.84 -31.63 31.76
N GLY A 168 17.09 -32.43 32.52
CA GLY A 168 17.11 -32.40 33.99
C GLY A 168 16.27 -31.30 34.64
N ALA A 169 15.75 -30.35 33.85
CA ALA A 169 14.72 -29.40 34.28
C ALA A 169 13.33 -30.05 34.27
N THR A 170 12.46 -29.64 35.20
CA THR A 170 11.12 -30.21 35.36
C THR A 170 10.14 -29.58 34.37
N VAL A 171 9.31 -30.40 33.71
CA VAL A 171 8.24 -29.94 32.81
C VAL A 171 7.03 -29.30 33.54
N TRP A 172 7.04 -29.33 34.87
CA TRP A 172 5.96 -28.79 35.72
C TRP A 172 6.24 -27.36 36.24
N ALA A 173 7.25 -26.70 35.70
CA ALA A 173 7.62 -25.34 36.07
C ALA A 173 7.64 -24.44 34.84
N ASN A 174 7.64 -23.14 35.09
CA ASN A 174 7.71 -22.12 34.06
C ASN A 174 9.16 -21.63 33.92
N TYR A 175 9.50 -21.19 32.72
CA TYR A 175 10.85 -20.79 32.32
C TYR A 175 10.78 -19.61 31.37
N ASN A 176 11.94 -19.00 31.11
CA ASN A 176 12.10 -17.96 30.13
C ASN A 176 13.03 -18.44 29.01
N ILE A 177 12.60 -18.24 27.78
CA ILE A 177 13.45 -18.33 26.59
C ILE A 177 13.86 -16.91 26.23
N SER A 178 15.15 -16.62 26.26
CA SER A 178 15.71 -15.36 25.79
C SER A 178 16.38 -15.59 24.44
N ILE A 179 16.02 -14.76 23.47
CA ILE A 179 16.58 -14.73 22.12
C ILE A 179 17.28 -13.39 21.96
N GLU A 180 18.59 -13.40 21.79
CA GLU A 180 19.41 -12.22 21.54
C GLU A 180 19.99 -12.33 20.12
N LEU A 181 19.64 -11.37 19.27
CA LEU A 181 20.08 -11.32 17.89
C LEU A 181 20.92 -10.07 17.69
N GLU A 182 22.17 -10.28 17.26
CA GLU A 182 23.08 -9.24 16.82
C GLU A 182 23.41 -9.48 15.34
N TYR A 183 23.36 -8.44 14.52
CA TYR A 183 23.76 -8.51 13.11
C TYR A 183 24.19 -7.15 12.59
N SER A 184 24.97 -7.12 11.51
CA SER A 184 25.24 -5.89 10.78
C SER A 184 24.37 -5.77 9.54
N TYR A 185 23.83 -4.57 9.34
CA TYR A 185 23.11 -4.17 8.14
C TYR A 185 23.70 -2.87 7.62
N ASN A 186 24.18 -2.88 6.37
CA ASN A 186 24.79 -1.71 5.73
C ASN A 186 25.98 -1.08 6.52
N GLY A 187 26.65 -1.87 7.36
CA GLY A 187 27.76 -1.42 8.21
C GLY A 187 27.34 -0.89 9.59
N ASP A 188 26.04 -0.75 9.84
CA ASP A 188 25.49 -0.44 11.16
C ASP A 188 25.25 -1.74 11.94
N GLU A 189 25.49 -1.72 13.25
CA GLU A 189 25.23 -2.83 14.16
C GLU A 189 23.80 -2.75 14.68
N MET A 190 23.07 -3.86 14.54
CA MET A 190 21.70 -4.04 15.02
C MET A 190 21.71 -5.06 16.16
N SER A 191 20.90 -4.81 17.18
CA SER A 191 20.74 -5.68 18.34
C SER A 191 19.28 -5.73 18.75
N GLU A 192 18.77 -6.94 18.92
CA GLU A 192 17.39 -7.22 19.29
C GLU A 192 17.36 -8.27 20.40
N GLU A 193 16.44 -8.10 21.35
CA GLU A 193 16.23 -9.03 22.45
C GLU A 193 14.75 -9.34 22.62
N TRP A 194 14.40 -10.63 22.64
CA TRP A 194 13.05 -11.10 22.92
C TRP A 194 13.06 -12.12 24.05
N VAL A 195 12.07 -12.02 24.94
CA VAL A 195 11.91 -12.93 26.07
C VAL A 195 10.51 -13.52 26.05
N HIS A 196 10.45 -14.85 26.02
CA HIS A 196 9.20 -15.62 26.02
C HIS A 196 9.06 -16.44 27.29
N TYR A 197 7.93 -16.27 27.98
CA TYR A 197 7.56 -17.08 29.13
C TYR A 197 6.94 -18.39 28.64
N VAL A 198 7.48 -19.53 29.05
CA VAL A 198 7.03 -20.86 28.61
C VAL A 198 6.84 -21.81 29.79
N GLY A 199 6.10 -22.90 29.57
CA GLY A 199 5.91 -23.96 30.57
C GLY A 199 4.44 -24.24 30.90
N ASP A 200 3.54 -23.30 30.60
CA ASP A 200 2.10 -23.49 30.75
C ASP A 200 1.55 -24.53 29.76
N TRP A 201 2.18 -24.64 28.59
CA TRP A 201 1.80 -25.59 27.54
C TRP A 201 2.95 -26.53 27.17
N SER A 202 2.60 -27.69 26.63
CA SER A 202 3.57 -28.68 26.16
C SER A 202 4.30 -28.25 24.88
N SER A 203 3.75 -27.30 24.13
CA SER A 203 4.40 -26.71 22.96
C SER A 203 3.87 -25.30 22.71
N GLU A 204 4.77 -24.39 22.35
CA GLU A 204 4.49 -22.97 22.14
C GLU A 204 5.29 -22.46 20.93
N TYR A 205 4.71 -21.52 20.19
CA TYR A 205 5.27 -20.98 18.94
C TYR A 205 5.31 -19.45 19.02
N PHE A 206 6.45 -18.88 18.69
CA PHE A 206 6.70 -17.45 18.70
C PHE A 206 7.31 -17.01 17.38
N THR A 207 6.90 -15.83 16.90
CA THR A 207 7.48 -15.18 15.72
C THR A 207 7.87 -13.76 16.11
N ASP A 208 9.17 -13.55 16.23
CA ASP A 208 9.75 -12.26 16.57
C ASP A 208 10.24 -11.56 15.30
N LYS A 209 10.03 -10.26 15.24
CA LYS A 209 10.41 -9.44 14.09
C LYS A 209 11.29 -8.31 14.57
N ALA A 210 12.50 -8.24 14.03
CA ALA A 210 13.39 -7.10 14.22
C ALA A 210 12.75 -5.83 13.64
N GLU A 211 13.18 -4.68 14.15
CA GLU A 211 12.84 -3.40 13.53
C GLU A 211 13.31 -3.39 12.07
N ARG A 212 12.50 -2.79 11.20
CA ARG A 212 12.82 -2.69 9.77
C ARG A 212 13.50 -1.37 9.50
N HIS A 213 14.73 -1.47 9.04
CA HIS A 213 15.55 -0.38 8.60
C HIS A 213 15.43 -0.22 7.09
N TRP A 214 15.29 1.04 6.70
CA TRP A 214 15.23 1.46 5.31
C TRP A 214 16.33 2.50 5.12
N PHE A 215 17.10 2.36 4.05
CA PHE A 215 18.18 3.27 3.63
C PHE A 215 19.43 3.26 4.50
#